data_AF-A0A520QJ59-F1
#
_entry.id   AF-A0A520QJ59-F1
#
_cell.length_a   1.000
_cell.length_b   1.000
_cell.length_c   1.000
_cell.angle_alpha   90.00
_cell.angle_beta   90.00
_cell.angle_gamma   90.00
#
_symmetry.space_group_name_H-M   'P 1'
#
loop_
_entity.id
_entity.type
_entity.pdbx_description
1 polymer ?
#
loop_
_entity_poly.entity_id
_entity_poly.type
_entity_poly.pdbx_seq_one_letter_code
_entity_poly.pdbx_strand_id
1 'polypeptide(L)'
;MRVPEVLWSLTDQGVIDEVVRPLKSGKEAQVYLVRAGGDVRVAKVYKDASERSFKQRAQYSEGRRVRNTRDQRAIDRRSRHGRAQEEQAWKSAEVDVIHRLHAQGVRVPAPWNFIDGVLIMELVRGDDGYPAPRLAELDLDAQTATAYFERLLREVVKMLCAGIVHG
;
A
#
# COMPACT_ATOMS: atom_id res chain seq x y z
N MET A 1 18.91 -9.03 5.04
CA MET A 1 18.09 -7.80 5.01
C MET A 1 17.72 -7.48 6.45
N ARG A 2 18.06 -6.30 6.96
CA ARG A 2 17.79 -5.93 8.36
C ARG A 2 16.34 -5.45 8.49
N VAL A 3 15.64 -5.85 9.55
CA VAL A 3 14.29 -5.38 9.87
C VAL A 3 14.34 -3.85 10.09
N PRO A 4 13.49 -3.06 9.41
CA PRO A 4 13.46 -1.60 9.56
C PRO A 4 13.16 -1.17 11.00
N GLU A 5 13.79 -0.08 11.44
CA GLU A 5 13.60 0.51 12.78
C GLU A 5 12.14 0.78 13.12
N VAL A 6 11.37 1.26 12.13
CA VAL A 6 9.94 1.54 12.29
C VAL A 6 9.12 0.31 12.70
N LEU A 7 9.49 -0.90 12.26
CA LEU A 7 8.78 -2.10 12.68
C LEU A 7 9.07 -2.44 14.15
N TRP A 8 10.29 -2.18 14.64
CA TRP A 8 10.59 -2.35 16.07
C TRP A 8 9.77 -1.39 16.93
N SER A 9 9.66 -0.12 16.52
CA SER A 9 8.80 0.86 17.18
C SER A 9 7.35 0.38 17.26
N LEU A 10 6.80 -0.18 16.17
CA LEU A 10 5.44 -0.72 16.16
C LEU A 10 5.28 -1.96 17.04
N THR A 11 6.33 -2.78 17.20
CA THR A 11 6.33 -3.90 18.15
C THR A 11 6.30 -3.39 19.59
N ASP A 12 7.14 -2.41 19.91
CA ASP A 12 7.23 -1.83 21.26
C ASP A 12 5.93 -1.13 21.66
N GLN A 13 5.21 -0.56 20.69
CA GLN A 13 3.88 0.04 20.88
C GLN A 13 2.74 -0.99 20.97
N GLY A 14 3.01 -2.28 20.72
CA GLY A 14 2.00 -3.34 20.70
C GLY A 14 1.07 -3.29 19.49
N VAL A 15 1.43 -2.58 18.43
CA VAL A 15 0.67 -2.53 17.17
C VAL A 15 0.87 -3.81 16.37
N ILE A 16 2.11 -4.33 16.37
CA ILE A 16 2.45 -5.65 15.85
C ILE A 16 3.01 -6.50 16.99
N ASP A 17 2.75 -7.80 16.95
CA ASP A 17 3.22 -8.74 17.96
C ASP A 17 4.66 -9.19 17.64
N GLU A 18 4.94 -9.47 16.36
CA GLU A 18 6.26 -9.90 15.89
C GLU A 18 6.45 -9.62 14.39
N VAL A 19 7.71 -9.41 13.98
CA VAL A 19 8.11 -9.43 12.57
C VAL A 19 8.55 -10.84 12.21
N VAL A 20 7.78 -11.54 11.37
CA VAL A 20 8.04 -12.94 11.01
C VAL A 20 9.20 -13.04 10.03
N ARG A 21 9.09 -12.38 8.87
CA ARG A 21 10.15 -12.36 7.84
C ARG A 21 9.90 -11.30 6.76
N PRO A 22 10.94 -10.86 6.04
CA PRO A 22 10.75 -10.15 4.77
C PRO A 22 9.93 -10.99 3.78
N LEU A 23 9.03 -10.35 3.04
CA LEU A 23 8.21 -10.98 2.00
C LEU A 23 8.63 -10.53 0.61
N LYS A 24 8.71 -9.22 0.37
CA LYS A 24 9.05 -8.67 -0.95
C LYS A 24 9.71 -7.31 -0.81
N SER A 25 10.59 -6.97 -1.74
CA SER A 25 11.17 -5.63 -1.85
C SER A 25 10.75 -5.01 -3.18
N GLY A 26 10.29 -3.77 -3.14
CA GLY A 26 9.94 -2.98 -4.31
C GLY A 26 10.77 -1.70 -4.39
N LYS A 27 10.53 -0.91 -5.44
CA LYS A 27 11.17 0.39 -5.61
C LYS A 27 10.73 1.39 -4.54
N GLU A 28 9.45 1.35 -4.17
CA GLU A 28 8.81 2.35 -3.30
C GLU A 28 8.54 1.88 -1.88
N ALA A 29 8.48 0.56 -1.67
CA ALA A 29 8.18 -0.02 -0.37
C ALA A 29 8.87 -1.37 -0.19
N GLN A 30 9.02 -1.78 1.06
CA GLN A 30 9.38 -3.13 1.46
C GLN A 30 8.18 -3.75 2.16
N VAL A 31 8.00 -5.05 1.97
CA VAL A 31 6.84 -5.79 2.46
C VAL A 31 7.34 -6.89 3.38
N TYR A 32 6.77 -6.97 4.58
CA TYR A 32 7.11 -7.94 5.61
C TYR A 32 5.88 -8.73 6.02
N LEU A 33 6.08 -10.00 6.36
CA LEU A 33 5.09 -10.76 7.13
C LEU A 33 5.27 -10.40 8.60
N VAL A 34 4.16 -10.06 9.25
CA VAL A 34 4.11 -9.73 10.67
C VAL A 34 2.97 -10.52 11.32
N ARG A 35 3.04 -10.72 12.63
CA ARG A 35 1.85 -11.05 13.41
C ARG A 35 1.34 -9.77 14.05
N ALA A 36 0.04 -9.56 14.01
CA ALA A 36 -0.61 -8.49 14.73
C ALA A 36 -1.96 -9.03 15.19
N GLY A 37 -2.47 -8.61 16.36
CA GLY A 37 -3.82 -8.96 16.82
C GLY A 37 -4.19 -10.43 16.59
N GLY A 38 -3.26 -11.35 16.85
CA GLY A 38 -3.46 -12.80 16.73
C GLY A 38 -3.27 -13.43 15.34
N ASP A 39 -3.29 -12.68 14.23
CA ASP A 39 -3.14 -13.24 12.87
C ASP A 39 -1.84 -12.83 12.19
N VAL A 40 -1.45 -13.62 11.19
CA VAL A 40 -0.38 -13.24 10.26
C VAL A 40 -0.93 -12.28 9.20
N ARG A 41 -0.26 -11.14 9.06
CA ARG A 41 -0.61 -10.01 8.19
C ARG A 41 0.59 -9.52 7.41
N VAL A 42 0.36 -8.53 6.56
CA VAL A 42 1.38 -7.87 5.75
C VAL A 42 1.61 -6.47 6.27
N ALA A 43 2.88 -6.13 6.56
CA ALA A 43 3.32 -4.77 6.81
C ALA A 43 4.05 -4.23 5.57
N LYS A 44 3.45 -3.23 4.91
CA LYS A 44 4.04 -2.49 3.80
C LYS A 44 4.70 -1.22 4.35
N VAL A 45 6.03 -1.23 4.39
CA VAL A 45 6.87 -0.13 4.85
C VAL A 45 7.25 0.74 3.65
N TYR A 46 6.74 1.96 3.58
CA TYR A 46 7.06 2.89 2.50
C TYR A 46 8.46 3.48 2.69
N LYS A 47 9.29 3.46 1.64
CA LYS A 47 10.61 4.09 1.66
C LYS A 47 10.46 5.61 1.66
N ASP A 48 11.38 6.31 2.31
CA ASP A 48 11.43 7.76 2.26
C ASP A 48 11.82 8.26 0.85
N ALA A 49 11.38 9.46 0.51
CA ALA A 49 11.60 10.05 -0.81
C ALA A 49 13.08 10.11 -1.24
N SER A 50 14.03 10.14 -0.28
CA SER A 50 15.49 10.09 -0.54
C SER A 50 16.01 8.71 -0.93
N GLU A 51 15.28 7.64 -0.64
CA GLU A 51 15.70 6.24 -0.83
C GLU A 51 14.97 5.54 -1.99
N ARG A 52 14.07 6.26 -2.68
CA ARG A 52 13.34 5.75 -3.85
C ARG A 52 14.16 5.91 -5.13
N SER A 53 14.21 4.88 -5.96
CA SER A 53 14.95 4.87 -7.23
C SER A 53 14.16 5.52 -8.40
N PHE A 54 13.04 6.20 -8.15
CA PHE A 54 12.16 6.77 -9.19
C PHE A 54 12.13 8.30 -9.09
N LYS A 55 12.52 9.01 -10.16
CA LYS A 55 12.73 10.47 -10.20
C LYS A 55 11.66 11.28 -10.95
N GLN A 56 10.53 10.70 -11.39
CA GLN A 56 9.48 11.46 -12.10
C GLN A 56 8.30 11.79 -11.17
N ARG A 57 8.30 13.02 -10.65
CA ARG A 57 7.25 13.57 -9.74
C ARG A 57 6.23 14.48 -10.42
N ALA A 58 6.46 14.93 -11.65
CA ALA A 58 5.80 16.14 -12.15
C ALA A 58 4.36 15.95 -12.66
N GLN A 59 3.88 14.73 -12.92
CA GLN A 59 2.60 14.51 -13.61
C GLN A 59 1.42 14.11 -12.71
N TYR A 60 1.64 13.84 -11.41
CA TYR A 60 0.58 13.32 -10.52
C TYR A 60 0.11 14.30 -9.43
N SER A 61 0.71 15.49 -9.35
CA SER A 61 0.37 16.50 -8.34
C SER A 61 -0.70 17.51 -8.80
N GLU A 62 -1.13 17.47 -10.06
CA GLU A 62 -2.17 18.37 -10.56
C GLU A 62 -3.53 18.02 -9.92
N GLY A 63 -4.04 18.92 -9.08
CA GLY A 63 -5.38 18.85 -8.48
C GLY A 63 -5.44 18.51 -6.98
N ARG A 64 -4.32 18.20 -6.31
CA ARG A 64 -4.33 17.80 -4.90
C ARG A 64 -4.11 18.99 -3.97
N ARG A 65 -5.19 19.48 -3.35
CA ARG A 65 -5.15 20.55 -2.33
C ARG A 65 -5.06 19.95 -0.92
N VAL A 66 -4.07 20.37 -0.14
CA VAL A 66 -3.99 20.05 1.29
C VAL A 66 -4.95 20.97 2.06
N ARG A 67 -5.68 20.44 3.04
CA ARG A 67 -6.72 21.19 3.80
C ARG A 67 -6.19 22.41 4.55
N ASN A 68 -4.89 22.47 4.86
CA ASN A 68 -4.27 23.56 5.61
C ASN A 68 -3.52 24.55 4.69
N THR A 69 -3.92 25.82 4.72
CA THR A 69 -3.34 26.88 3.89
C THR A 69 -1.88 27.22 4.22
N ARG A 70 -1.39 26.86 5.42
CA ARG A 70 0.03 27.00 5.81
C ARG A 70 0.88 25.89 5.20
N ASP A 71 0.40 24.64 5.26
CA ASP A 71 1.08 23.49 4.67
C ASP A 71 1.10 23.59 3.14
N GLN A 72 -0.02 24.04 2.53
CA GLN A 72 -0.08 24.29 1.10
C GLN A 72 1.00 25.30 0.66
N ARG A 73 1.17 26.41 1.38
CA ARG A 73 2.23 27.39 1.10
C ARG A 73 3.64 26.82 1.27
N ALA A 74 3.84 25.91 2.24
CA ALA A 74 5.13 25.25 2.45
C ALA A 74 5.47 24.27 1.31
N ILE A 75 4.45 23.56 0.79
CA ILE A 75 4.49 22.67 -0.38
C ILE A 75 4.79 23.47 -1.65
N ASP A 76 4.04 24.54 -1.90
CA ASP A 76 4.22 25.42 -3.08
C ASP A 76 5.65 25.99 -3.13
N ARG A 77 6.22 26.30 -1.96
CA ARG A 77 7.61 26.78 -1.82
C ARG A 77 8.67 25.67 -1.83
N ARG A 78 8.28 24.39 -1.98
CA ARG A 78 9.16 23.20 -1.93
C ARG A 78 10.13 23.20 -0.73
N SER A 79 9.69 23.76 0.40
CA SER A 79 10.48 23.79 1.63
C SER A 79 10.73 22.35 2.14
N ARG A 80 11.72 22.15 3.03
CA ARG A 80 11.95 20.83 3.64
C ARG A 80 10.68 20.29 4.33
N HIS A 81 9.98 21.17 5.06
CA HIS A 81 8.70 20.85 5.69
C HIS A 81 7.59 20.56 4.65
N GLY A 82 7.49 21.37 3.60
CA GLY A 82 6.53 21.15 2.51
C GLY A 82 6.73 19.82 1.79
N ARG A 83 7.97 19.41 1.53
CA ARG A 83 8.27 18.10 0.93
C ARG A 83 7.87 16.94 1.84
N ALA A 84 8.10 17.06 3.15
CA ALA A 84 7.68 16.06 4.13
C ALA A 84 6.15 15.97 4.23
N GLN A 85 5.44 17.10 4.18
CA GLN A 85 3.97 17.15 4.17
C GLN A 85 3.38 16.58 2.88
N GLU A 86 3.96 16.90 1.72
CA GLU A 86 3.57 16.33 0.43
C GLU A 86 3.77 14.80 0.42
N GLU A 87 4.87 14.31 1.00
CA GLU A 87 5.13 12.89 1.14
C GLU A 87 4.15 12.18 2.07
N GLN A 88 3.86 12.77 3.24
CA GLN A 88 2.86 12.22 4.16
C GLN A 88 1.48 12.19 3.51
N ALA A 89 1.08 13.28 2.83
CA ALA A 89 -0.18 13.34 2.10
C ALA A 89 -0.25 12.30 0.97
N TRP A 90 0.87 12.02 0.29
CA TRP A 90 0.93 10.95 -0.73
C TRP A 90 0.77 9.56 -0.12
N LYS A 91 1.48 9.26 0.99
CA LYS A 91 1.35 7.97 1.70
C LYS A 91 -0.09 7.79 2.21
N SER A 92 -0.70 8.83 2.77
CA SER A 92 -2.11 8.84 3.19
C SER A 92 -3.07 8.63 2.02
N ALA A 93 -2.82 9.21 0.85
CA ALA A 93 -3.71 9.06 -0.31
C ALA A 93 -3.76 7.62 -0.84
N GLU A 94 -2.64 6.89 -0.86
CA GLU A 94 -2.64 5.48 -1.26
C GLU A 94 -3.41 4.60 -0.28
N VAL A 95 -3.27 4.90 1.02
CA VAL A 95 -4.02 4.27 2.10
C VAL A 95 -5.52 4.58 1.98
N ASP A 96 -5.89 5.82 1.69
CA ASP A 96 -7.27 6.22 1.47
C ASP A 96 -7.90 5.48 0.28
N VAL A 97 -7.12 5.24 -0.78
CA VAL A 97 -7.56 4.46 -1.94
C VAL A 97 -7.88 3.02 -1.54
N ILE A 98 -7.00 2.32 -0.82
CA ILE A 98 -7.27 0.93 -0.44
C ILE A 98 -8.47 0.82 0.51
N HIS A 99 -8.62 1.76 1.45
CA HIS A 99 -9.80 1.83 2.32
C HIS A 99 -11.09 2.07 1.52
N ARG A 100 -11.06 3.00 0.56
CA ARG A 100 -12.21 3.31 -0.31
C ARG A 100 -12.61 2.12 -1.17
N LEU A 101 -11.64 1.44 -1.77
CA LEU A 101 -11.88 0.25 -2.59
C LEU A 101 -12.47 -0.89 -1.75
N HIS A 102 -11.91 -1.15 -0.57
CA HIS A 102 -12.42 -2.17 0.35
C HIS A 102 -13.86 -1.86 0.79
N ALA A 103 -14.15 -0.60 1.15
CA ALA A 103 -15.50 -0.17 1.53
C ALA A 103 -16.54 -0.31 0.41
N GLN A 104 -16.10 -0.33 -0.86
CA GLN A 104 -16.95 -0.55 -2.03
C GLN A 104 -17.01 -2.02 -2.47
N GLY A 105 -16.47 -2.95 -1.68
CA GLY A 105 -16.49 -4.38 -1.97
C GLY A 105 -15.61 -4.78 -3.17
N VAL A 106 -14.62 -3.95 -3.51
CA VAL A 106 -13.54 -4.35 -4.43
C VAL A 106 -12.63 -5.33 -3.71
N ARG A 107 -12.23 -6.39 -4.40
CA ARG A 107 -11.26 -7.37 -3.86
C ARG A 107 -9.87 -6.77 -3.77
N VAL A 108 -9.59 -6.11 -2.66
CA VAL A 108 -8.27 -5.64 -2.23
C VAL A 108 -7.94 -6.25 -0.86
N PRO A 109 -6.65 -6.35 -0.46
CA PRO A 109 -6.31 -6.77 0.89
C PRO A 109 -7.00 -5.86 1.92
N ALA A 110 -7.70 -6.45 2.89
CA ALA A 110 -8.40 -5.66 3.90
C ALA A 110 -7.38 -4.82 4.71
N PRO A 111 -7.48 -3.47 4.69
CA PRO A 111 -6.56 -2.63 5.45
C PRO A 111 -6.88 -2.72 6.95
N TRP A 112 -5.85 -2.80 7.79
CA TRP A 112 -5.96 -2.90 9.25
C TRP A 112 -5.54 -1.61 9.94
N ASN A 113 -4.33 -1.12 9.67
CA ASN A 113 -3.82 0.13 10.24
C ASN A 113 -2.86 0.83 9.30
N PHE A 114 -2.70 2.14 9.50
CA PHE A 114 -1.60 2.89 8.92
C PHE A 114 -0.96 3.79 9.98
N ILE A 115 0.26 3.43 10.40
CA ILE A 115 0.98 4.12 11.47
C ILE A 115 2.44 4.27 11.04
N ASP A 116 3.02 5.45 11.26
CA ASP A 116 4.44 5.76 11.02
C ASP A 116 4.94 5.38 9.61
N GLY A 117 4.08 5.50 8.58
CA GLY A 117 4.45 5.15 7.21
C GLY A 117 4.45 3.64 6.93
N VAL A 118 3.81 2.84 7.78
CA VAL A 118 3.61 1.40 7.62
C VAL A 118 2.13 1.11 7.47
N LEU A 119 1.74 0.54 6.33
CA LEU A 119 0.38 0.02 6.10
C LEU A 119 0.34 -1.46 6.49
N ILE A 120 -0.44 -1.78 7.52
CA ILE A 120 -0.75 -3.14 7.93
C ILE A 120 -2.06 -3.55 7.26
N MET A 121 -2.06 -4.70 6.57
CA MET A 121 -3.22 -5.21 5.84
C MET A 121 -3.24 -6.73 5.84
N GLU A 122 -4.38 -7.29 5.41
CA GLU A 122 -4.58 -8.72 5.20
C GLU A 122 -3.43 -9.36 4.41
N LEU A 123 -3.01 -10.55 4.85
CA LEU A 123 -2.22 -11.43 4.01
C LEU A 123 -3.17 -12.18 3.05
N VAL A 124 -3.08 -11.88 1.76
CA VAL A 124 -3.76 -12.68 0.73
C VAL A 124 -3.08 -14.04 0.64
N ARG A 125 -3.83 -15.10 0.93
CA ARG A 125 -3.33 -16.48 0.95
C ARG A 125 -3.76 -17.25 -0.29
N GLY A 126 -2.90 -18.16 -0.74
CA GLY A 126 -3.28 -19.25 -1.62
C GLY A 126 -3.97 -20.36 -0.84
N ASP A 127 -4.42 -21.39 -1.57
CA ASP A 127 -5.10 -22.56 -0.99
C ASP A 127 -4.16 -23.39 -0.08
N ASP A 128 -2.86 -23.22 -0.23
CA ASP A 128 -1.81 -23.82 0.59
C ASP A 128 -1.56 -23.07 1.92
N GLY A 129 -2.27 -21.97 2.16
CA GLY A 129 -2.14 -21.14 3.36
C GLY A 129 -0.95 -20.17 3.33
N TYR A 130 -0.11 -20.22 2.29
CA TYR A 130 1.03 -19.34 2.08
C TYR A 130 0.61 -18.07 1.32
N PRO A 131 1.47 -17.02 1.27
CA PRO A 131 1.18 -15.84 0.47
C PRO A 131 0.84 -16.22 -0.98
N ALA A 132 -0.30 -15.72 -1.48
CA ALA A 132 -0.76 -16.05 -2.82
C ALA A 132 0.27 -15.65 -3.90
N PRO A 133 0.48 -16.48 -4.92
CA PRO A 133 1.33 -16.14 -6.05
C PRO A 133 0.72 -14.99 -6.86
N ARG A 134 1.55 -14.29 -7.63
CA ARG A 134 1.06 -13.30 -8.60
C ARG A 134 0.43 -14.02 -9.78
N LEU A 135 -0.53 -13.35 -10.43
CA LEU A 135 -1.14 -13.85 -11.67
C LEU A 135 -0.10 -14.16 -12.76
N ALA A 136 0.98 -13.39 -12.84
CA ALA A 136 2.09 -13.59 -13.79
C ALA A 136 3.01 -14.78 -13.45
N GLU A 137 2.84 -15.40 -12.29
CA GLU A 137 3.59 -16.60 -11.84
C GLU A 137 2.75 -17.87 -12.02
N LEU A 138 1.54 -17.76 -12.57
CA LEU A 138 0.62 -18.87 -12.77
C LEU A 138 0.64 -19.33 -14.23
N ASP A 139 0.76 -20.63 -14.43
CA ASP A 139 0.42 -21.29 -15.69
C ASP A 139 -1.08 -21.61 -15.68
N LEU A 140 -1.83 -20.95 -16.56
CA LEU A 140 -3.28 -21.07 -16.63
C LEU A 140 -3.68 -21.77 -17.93
N ASP A 141 -4.61 -22.72 -17.83
CA ASP A 141 -5.33 -23.20 -19.00
C ASP A 141 -6.27 -22.09 -19.54
N ALA A 142 -6.73 -22.27 -20.78
CA ALA A 142 -7.57 -21.29 -21.45
C ALA A 142 -8.89 -21.00 -20.71
N GLN A 143 -9.52 -22.01 -20.13
CA GLN A 143 -10.81 -21.87 -19.44
C GLN A 143 -10.64 -21.05 -18.15
N THR A 144 -9.63 -21.38 -17.35
CA THR A 144 -9.29 -20.68 -16.11
C THR A 144 -8.88 -19.24 -16.39
N ALA A 145 -8.07 -19.01 -17.44
CA ALA A 145 -7.67 -17.67 -17.86
C ALA A 145 -8.87 -16.80 -18.22
N THR A 146 -9.84 -17.32 -18.98
CA THR A 146 -11.08 -16.60 -19.31
C THR A 146 -11.88 -16.26 -18.06
N ALA A 147 -12.07 -17.20 -17.13
CA ALA A 147 -12.80 -16.96 -15.89
C ALA A 147 -12.14 -15.87 -15.03
N TYR A 148 -10.81 -15.87 -14.95
CA TYR A 148 -10.05 -14.85 -14.22
C TYR A 148 -10.15 -13.49 -14.90
N PHE A 149 -10.06 -13.43 -16.22
CA PHE A 149 -10.23 -12.21 -16.98
C PHE A 149 -11.60 -11.55 -16.73
N GLU A 150 -12.69 -12.31 -16.81
CA GLU A 150 -14.03 -11.79 -16.52
C GLU A 150 -14.16 -11.26 -15.09
N ARG A 151 -13.55 -11.97 -14.13
CA ARG A 151 -13.55 -11.54 -12.74
C ARG A 151 -12.75 -10.25 -12.54
N LEU A 152 -11.58 -10.13 -13.18
CA LEU A 152 -10.77 -8.91 -13.15
C LEU A 152 -11.53 -7.73 -13.75
N LEU A 153 -12.22 -7.92 -14.87
CA LEU A 153 -13.06 -6.87 -15.47
C LEU A 153 -14.14 -6.38 -14.50
N ARG A 154 -14.82 -7.30 -13.79
CA ARG A 154 -15.80 -6.93 -12.77
C ARG A 154 -15.19 -6.09 -11.65
N GLU A 155 -13.99 -6.43 -11.19
CA GLU A 155 -13.29 -5.65 -10.16
C GLU A 155 -12.86 -4.27 -10.69
N VAL A 156 -12.38 -4.18 -11.93
CA VAL A 156 -12.06 -2.90 -12.59
C VAL A 156 -13.29 -2.01 -12.69
N VAL A 157 -14.45 -2.55 -13.09
CA VAL A 157 -15.71 -1.80 -13.12
C VAL A 157 -16.06 -1.25 -11.73
N LYS A 158 -15.92 -2.05 -10.67
CA LYS A 158 -16.16 -1.56 -9.30
C LYS A 158 -15.18 -0.45 -8.90
N MET A 159 -13.89 -0.55 -9.29
CA MET A 159 -12.92 0.53 -9.07
C MET A 159 -13.36 1.83 -9.76
N LEU A 160 -13.85 1.74 -10.99
CA LEU A 160 -14.39 2.89 -11.74
C LEU A 160 -15.64 3.47 -11.07
N CYS A 161 -16.56 2.63 -10.59
CA CYS A 161 -17.71 3.09 -9.79
C CYS A 161 -17.26 3.79 -8.50
N ALA A 162 -16.16 3.33 -7.91
CA ALA A 162 -15.49 3.98 -6.80
C ALA A 162 -14.64 5.19 -7.24
N GLY A 163 -14.74 5.67 -8.48
CA GLY A 163 -14.00 6.84 -8.98
C GLY A 163 -12.48 6.71 -8.89
N ILE A 164 -11.95 5.50 -9.00
CA ILE A 164 -10.52 5.20 -8.91
C ILE A 164 -10.07 4.46 -10.18
N VAL A 165 -8.93 4.91 -10.72
CA VAL A 165 -8.20 4.22 -11.79
C VAL A 165 -6.84 3.83 -11.23
N HIS A 166 -6.42 2.58 -11.42
CA HIS A 166 -5.08 2.15 -11.05
C HIS A 166 -4.07 2.71 -12.06
N GLY A 167 -3.04 3.41 -11.58
CA GLY A 167 -1.94 3.99 -12.38
C GLY A 167 -0.64 3.22 -12.27
#